data_AF-A0A5S5DWM3-F1
#
_entry.id   AF-A0A5S5DWM3-F1
#
_cell.length_a   1.000
_cell.length_b   1.000
_cell.length_c   1.000
_cell.angle_alpha   90.00
_cell.angle_beta   90.00
_cell.angle_gamma   90.00
#
_symmetry.space_group_name_H-M   'P 1'
#
loop_
_entity.id
_entity.type
_entity.pdbx_description
1 polymer ?
#
loop_
_entity_poly.entity_id
_entity_poly.type
_entity_poly.pdbx_seq_one_letter_code
_entity_poly.pdbx_strand_id
1 'polypeptide(L)'
;MKLIKYIASSFLFLGGLGIMGNGEIIPALILIVLGVVLFPKINQLLKKKFKKFNIKSVRYVIYVTLFSMSGFFMNRETIGYKQIEMKNNSVEIKETESEKMNRIMGNDSFWQLYDSELKIRIYKLVLAKDCKGLQHQFNIADKNSKANQKRTGSNNAYLMDFINTKMNEIECY
;
A
#
# COMPACT_ATOMS: atom_id res chain seq x y z
N MET A 1 -13.97 13.63 35.82
CA MET A 1 -13.03 12.58 35.32
C MET A 1 -13.69 11.30 34.77
N LYS A 2 -14.88 10.86 35.23
CA LYS A 2 -15.51 9.62 34.68
C LYS A 2 -15.78 9.74 33.17
N LEU A 3 -16.24 10.91 32.73
CA LEU A 3 -16.54 11.21 31.32
C LEU A 3 -15.29 11.10 30.42
N ILE A 4 -14.16 11.67 30.84
CA ILE A 4 -12.86 11.53 30.15
C ILE A 4 -12.46 10.05 29.99
N LYS A 5 -12.70 9.23 31.03
CA LYS A 5 -12.38 7.79 30.97
C LYS A 5 -13.28 7.03 30.00
N TYR A 6 -14.55 7.41 29.89
CA TYR A 6 -15.46 6.84 28.90
C TYR A 6 -15.02 7.20 27.47
N ILE A 7 -14.69 8.46 27.22
CA ILE A 7 -14.21 8.92 25.92
C ILE A 7 -12.92 8.21 25.54
N ALA A 8 -11.93 8.18 26.44
CA ALA A 8 -10.65 7.53 26.20
C ALA A 8 -10.81 6.01 25.95
N SER A 9 -11.66 5.34 26.73
CA SER A 9 -11.94 3.92 26.56
C SER A 9 -12.64 3.63 25.23
N SER A 10 -13.61 4.45 24.83
CA SER A 10 -14.30 4.33 23.54
C SER A 10 -13.35 4.55 22.37
N PHE A 11 -12.47 5.56 22.46
CA PHE A 11 -11.48 5.86 21.44
C PHE A 11 -10.47 4.72 21.27
N LEU A 12 -9.97 4.14 22.37
CA LEU A 12 -9.06 2.99 22.32
C LEU A 12 -9.75 1.74 21.76
N PHE A 13 -11.02 1.52 22.09
CA PHE A 13 -11.79 0.39 21.57
C PHE A 13 -12.03 0.51 20.07
N LEU A 14 -12.49 1.68 19.60
CA LEU A 14 -12.67 1.97 18.17
C LEU A 14 -11.32 1.94 17.42
N GLY A 15 -10.27 2.49 18.02
CA GLY A 15 -8.92 2.44 17.46
C GLY A 15 -8.40 1.01 17.31
N GLY A 16 -8.64 0.15 18.31
CA GLY A 16 -8.32 -1.27 18.24
C GLY A 16 -9.07 -2.01 17.13
N LEU A 17 -10.37 -1.74 16.95
CA LEU A 17 -11.14 -2.26 15.81
C LEU A 17 -10.60 -1.76 14.47
N GLY A 18 -10.17 -0.50 14.39
CA GLY A 18 -9.56 0.08 13.20
C GLY A 18 -8.24 -0.62 12.82
N ILE A 19 -7.36 -0.87 13.80
CA ILE A 19 -6.09 -1.58 13.60
C ILE A 19 -6.33 -3.03 13.16
N MET A 20 -7.38 -3.68 13.67
CA MET A 20 -7.76 -5.03 13.27
C MET A 20 -8.09 -5.11 11.76
N GLY A 21 -8.60 -4.03 11.16
CA GLY A 21 -8.85 -3.92 9.72
C GLY A 21 -7.59 -3.84 8.85
N ASN A 22 -6.42 -3.64 9.44
CA ASN A 22 -5.12 -3.63 8.75
C ASN A 22 -4.35 -4.96 8.92
N GLY A 23 -5.01 -6.02 9.39
CA GLY A 23 -4.40 -7.33 9.61
C GLY A 23 -3.57 -7.47 10.90
N GLU A 24 -3.40 -6.39 11.68
CA GLU A 24 -2.61 -6.39 12.91
C GLU A 24 -3.42 -6.83 14.14
N ILE A 25 -3.71 -8.14 14.21
CA ILE A 25 -4.60 -8.73 15.23
C ILE A 25 -4.03 -8.59 16.65
N ILE A 26 -2.72 -8.78 16.84
CA ILE A 26 -2.07 -8.77 18.15
C ILE A 26 -2.15 -7.39 18.82
N PRO A 27 -1.65 -6.29 18.20
CA PRO A 27 -1.74 -4.96 18.82
C PRO A 27 -3.20 -4.50 18.94
N ALA A 28 -4.09 -4.88 18.01
CA ALA A 28 -5.52 -4.61 18.10
C ALA A 28 -6.16 -5.24 19.36
N LEU A 29 -5.91 -6.53 19.62
CA LEU A 29 -6.42 -7.21 20.81
C LEU A 29 -5.89 -6.56 22.10
N ILE A 30 -4.61 -6.21 22.14
CA ILE A 30 -4.00 -5.53 23.30
C ILE A 30 -4.68 -4.17 23.56
N LEU A 31 -4.92 -3.37 22.51
CA LEU A 31 -5.60 -2.07 22.62
C LEU A 31 -7.07 -2.21 23.03
N ILE A 32 -7.78 -3.19 22.49
CA ILE A 32 -9.17 -3.49 22.88
C ILE A 32 -9.23 -3.86 24.35
N VAL A 33 -8.36 -4.77 24.82
CA VAL A 33 -8.28 -5.16 26.23
C VAL A 33 -7.97 -3.95 27.11
N LEU A 34 -7.02 -3.10 26.70
CA LEU A 34 -6.71 -1.86 27.42
C LEU A 34 -7.93 -0.93 27.50
N GLY A 35 -8.65 -0.75 26.40
CA GLY A 35 -9.90 0.03 26.34
C GLY A 35 -10.95 -0.50 27.32
N VAL A 36 -11.20 -1.81 27.30
CA VAL A 36 -12.13 -2.51 28.20
C VAL A 36 -11.72 -2.33 29.67
N VAL A 37 -10.45 -2.50 30.00
CA VAL A 37 -9.92 -2.36 31.37
C VAL A 37 -10.01 -0.91 31.89
N LEU A 38 -9.87 0.08 31.01
CA LEU A 38 -10.04 1.52 31.33
C LEU A 38 -11.50 1.89 31.59
N PHE A 39 -12.46 1.13 31.05
CA PHE A 39 -13.87 1.43 31.16
C PHE A 39 -14.31 1.47 32.64
N PRO A 40 -14.99 2.55 33.09
CA PRO A 40 -15.24 2.76 34.53
C PRO A 40 -15.97 1.60 35.23
N LYS A 41 -16.96 0.97 34.58
CA LYS A 41 -17.69 -0.17 35.15
C LYS A 41 -16.77 -1.38 35.35
N ILE A 42 -15.94 -1.69 34.35
CA ILE A 42 -15.04 -2.84 34.37
C ILE A 42 -13.89 -2.62 35.34
N ASN A 43 -13.34 -1.40 35.39
CA ASN A 43 -12.33 -1.00 36.35
C ASN A 43 -12.81 -1.23 37.80
N GLN A 44 -14.08 -0.92 38.09
CA GLN A 44 -14.66 -1.19 39.41
C GLN A 44 -14.78 -2.70 39.69
N LEU A 45 -15.17 -3.51 38.71
CA LEU A 45 -15.22 -4.96 38.84
C LEU A 45 -13.83 -5.57 39.08
N LEU A 46 -12.81 -5.09 38.35
CA LEU A 46 -11.42 -5.53 38.51
C LEU A 46 -10.87 -5.18 39.89
N LYS A 47 -11.20 -3.99 40.42
CA LYS A 47 -10.85 -3.62 41.79
C LYS A 47 -11.48 -4.54 42.84
N LYS A 48 -12.71 -4.99 42.60
CA LYS A 48 -13.40 -5.91 43.51
C LYS A 48 -12.77 -7.31 43.47
N LYS A 49 -12.40 -7.80 42.28
CA LYS A 49 -11.79 -9.15 42.13
C LYS A 49 -10.31 -9.21 42.49
N PHE A 50 -9.53 -8.18 42.16
CA PHE A 50 -8.07 -8.19 42.33
C PHE A 50 -7.61 -7.09 43.29
N LYS A 51 -7.21 -7.49 44.51
CA LYS A 51 -6.74 -6.57 45.56
C LYS A 51 -5.57 -5.68 45.10
N LYS A 52 -4.65 -6.23 44.29
CA LYS A 52 -3.51 -5.50 43.70
C LYS A 52 -3.94 -4.39 42.73
N PHE A 53 -5.08 -4.54 42.04
CA PHE A 53 -5.59 -3.57 41.07
C PHE A 53 -6.26 -2.34 41.72
N ASN A 54 -6.51 -2.39 43.03
CA ASN A 54 -7.00 -1.23 43.77
C ASN A 54 -5.90 -0.16 43.97
N ILE A 55 -4.63 -0.58 43.98
CA ILE A 55 -3.48 0.32 44.12
C ILE A 55 -3.36 1.20 42.88
N LYS A 56 -3.31 2.52 43.08
CA LYS A 56 -3.28 3.48 41.98
C LYS A 56 -2.09 3.24 41.05
N SER A 57 -0.88 3.10 41.60
CA SER A 57 0.37 2.93 40.84
C SER A 57 0.36 1.65 40.01
N VAL A 58 -0.03 0.51 40.60
CA VAL A 58 -0.10 -0.79 39.89
C VAL A 58 -0.99 -0.70 38.66
N ARG A 59 -2.14 -0.06 38.78
CA ARG A 59 -3.06 0.11 37.67
C ARG A 59 -2.47 0.96 36.54
N TYR A 60 -1.78 2.05 36.85
CA TYR A 60 -1.14 2.86 35.82
C TYR A 60 0.04 2.15 35.17
N VAL A 61 0.82 1.37 35.93
CA VAL A 61 1.88 0.50 35.38
C VAL A 61 1.28 -0.51 34.39
N ILE A 62 0.17 -1.15 34.73
CA ILE A 62 -0.54 -2.06 33.81
C ILE A 62 -1.00 -1.32 32.54
N TYR A 63 -1.49 -0.09 32.65
CA TYR A 63 -1.94 0.67 31.48
C TYR A 63 -0.80 1.06 30.56
N VAL A 64 0.29 1.58 31.13
CA VAL A 64 1.48 1.97 30.38
C VAL A 64 2.12 0.75 29.73
N THR A 65 2.26 -0.36 30.46
CA THR A 65 2.82 -1.60 29.89
C THR A 65 1.97 -2.13 28.76
N LEU A 66 0.65 -2.22 28.90
CA LEU A 66 -0.23 -2.66 27.80
C LEU A 66 -0.15 -1.72 26.58
N PHE A 67 -0.13 -0.40 26.80
CA PHE A 67 -0.01 0.57 25.73
C PHE A 67 1.34 0.48 25.01
N SER A 68 2.45 0.42 25.75
CA SER A 68 3.79 0.24 25.20
C SER A 68 3.94 -1.10 24.47
N MET A 69 3.34 -2.17 25.00
CA MET A 69 3.30 -3.49 24.37
C MET A 69 2.59 -3.41 23.02
N SER A 70 1.44 -2.74 22.94
CA SER A 70 0.75 -2.56 21.66
C SER A 70 1.60 -1.82 20.63
N GLY A 71 2.37 -0.80 21.04
CA GLY A 71 3.28 -0.09 20.14
C GLY A 71 4.47 -0.94 19.69
N PHE A 72 4.99 -1.82 20.55
CA PHE A 72 6.08 -2.72 20.21
C PHE A 72 5.66 -3.79 19.19
N PHE A 73 4.42 -4.26 19.27
CA PHE A 73 3.85 -5.23 18.32
C PHE A 73 3.26 -4.60 17.05
N MET A 74 3.19 -3.27 16.98
CA MET A 74 2.73 -2.56 15.79
C MET A 74 3.81 -2.63 14.72
N ASN A 75 3.47 -3.11 13.52
CA ASN A 75 4.46 -3.25 12.45
C ASN A 75 4.86 -1.84 11.97
N ARG A 76 6.16 -1.55 11.90
CA ARG A 76 6.66 -0.20 11.54
C ARG A 76 6.48 0.15 10.06
N GLU A 77 5.93 -0.74 9.25
CA GLU A 77 5.76 -0.55 7.80
C GLU A 77 4.58 0.35 7.42
N THR A 78 3.79 0.86 8.38
CA THR A 78 2.51 1.55 8.10
C THR A 78 2.50 3.05 8.44
N ILE A 79 3.55 3.79 8.07
CA ILE A 79 3.44 5.24 7.74
C ILE A 79 3.53 5.38 6.23
N GLY A 80 2.61 4.74 5.53
CA GLY A 80 2.43 4.82 4.09
C GLY A 80 0.94 4.71 3.83
N TYR A 81 0.40 5.66 3.06
CA TYR A 81 -1.01 5.78 2.73
C TYR A 81 -1.68 4.43 2.46
N LYS A 82 -2.78 4.20 3.19
CA LYS A 82 -3.89 3.26 2.95
C LYS A 82 -3.79 2.48 1.63
N GLN A 83 -3.23 1.27 1.67
CA GLN A 83 -3.46 0.25 0.64
C GLN A 83 -4.56 -0.70 1.10
N ILE A 84 -5.54 -0.87 0.22
CA ILE A 84 -6.62 -1.84 0.33
C ILE A 84 -6.01 -3.23 0.24
N GLU A 85 -6.27 -4.07 1.23
CA GLU A 85 -5.93 -5.50 1.23
C GLU A 85 -6.66 -6.23 0.10
N MET A 86 -5.89 -7.04 -0.66
CA MET A 86 -6.25 -8.43 -0.89
C MET A 86 -5.00 -9.31 -0.70
N LYS A 87 -5.13 -10.24 0.25
CA LYS A 87 -4.14 -11.14 0.83
C LYS A 87 -4.03 -12.43 0.01
N ASN A 88 -2.81 -12.86 -0.33
CA ASN A 88 -2.37 -14.27 -0.30
C ASN A 88 -0.86 -14.44 -0.57
N ASN A 89 -0.13 -14.72 0.51
CA ASN A 89 0.95 -15.70 0.71
C ASN A 89 1.94 -16.09 -0.43
N SER A 90 3.13 -15.50 -0.41
CA SER A 90 4.47 -16.14 -0.34
C SER A 90 5.53 -15.03 -0.33
N VAL A 91 6.66 -15.22 0.35
CA VAL A 91 7.75 -14.23 0.38
C VAL A 91 8.28 -14.02 -1.05
N GLU A 92 7.80 -12.96 -1.69
CA GLU A 92 8.19 -12.46 -3.00
C GLU A 92 8.43 -10.97 -2.77
N ILE A 93 9.64 -10.49 -3.06
CA ILE A 93 9.92 -9.05 -3.05
C ILE A 93 8.93 -8.45 -4.05
N LYS A 94 7.84 -7.83 -3.55
CA LYS A 94 6.83 -7.17 -4.39
C LYS A 94 7.48 -5.93 -4.98
N GLU A 95 8.19 -6.16 -6.08
CA GLU A 95 8.60 -5.13 -7.01
C GLU A 95 7.41 -4.21 -7.23
N THR A 96 7.56 -2.95 -6.82
CA THR A 96 6.51 -1.94 -6.97
C THR A 96 6.11 -1.87 -8.43
N GLU A 97 4.85 -1.53 -8.74
CA GLU A 97 4.40 -1.44 -10.14
C GLU A 97 5.26 -0.47 -10.96
N SER A 98 5.82 0.56 -10.30
CA SER A 98 6.84 1.46 -10.83
C SER A 98 8.15 0.74 -11.17
N GLU A 99 8.69 -0.07 -10.26
CA GLU A 99 9.91 -0.86 -10.51
C GLU A 99 9.69 -1.91 -11.60
N LYS A 100 8.54 -2.60 -11.60
CA LYS A 100 8.20 -3.60 -12.62
C LYS A 100 8.03 -2.96 -13.99
N MET A 101 7.39 -1.79 -14.04
CA MET A 101 7.30 -0.99 -15.25
C MET A 101 8.69 -0.56 -15.72
N ASN A 102 9.58 -0.09 -14.83
CA ASN A 102 10.93 0.31 -15.21
C ASN A 102 11.81 -0.88 -15.62
N ARG A 103 11.61 -2.07 -15.06
CA ARG A 103 12.31 -3.29 -15.49
C ARG A 103 11.87 -3.74 -16.87
N ILE A 104 10.57 -3.73 -17.14
CA ILE A 104 10.00 -4.19 -18.43
C ILE A 104 10.20 -3.14 -19.52
N MET A 105 10.01 -1.87 -19.19
CA MET A 105 10.01 -0.76 -20.14
C MET A 105 11.36 -0.03 -20.23
N GLY A 106 12.28 -0.27 -19.31
CA GLY A 106 13.50 0.53 -19.14
C GLY A 106 13.27 1.80 -18.32
N ASN A 107 14.35 2.29 -17.67
CA ASN A 107 14.38 3.54 -16.90
C ASN A 107 15.10 4.68 -17.65
N ASP A 108 15.20 4.56 -18.97
CA ASP A 108 16.15 5.37 -19.72
C ASP A 108 15.54 6.69 -20.20
N SER A 109 16.42 7.64 -20.52
CA SER A 109 16.11 8.96 -21.09
C SER A 109 15.20 8.90 -22.32
N PHE A 110 15.10 7.75 -22.97
CA PHE A 110 14.12 7.45 -24.01
C PHE A 110 12.70 7.89 -23.65
N TRP A 111 12.18 7.51 -22.47
CA TRP A 111 10.80 7.83 -22.10
C TRP A 111 10.57 9.29 -21.75
N GLN A 112 11.63 10.07 -21.51
CA GLN A 112 11.52 11.52 -21.27
C GLN A 112 11.11 12.30 -22.52
N LEU A 113 11.24 11.69 -23.70
CA LEU A 113 10.83 12.27 -24.99
C LEU A 113 9.33 12.08 -25.29
N TYR A 114 8.63 11.33 -24.46
CA TYR A 114 7.23 10.94 -24.68
C TYR A 114 6.37 11.28 -23.48
N ASP A 115 5.06 11.37 -23.72
CA ASP A 115 4.09 11.55 -22.65
C ASP A 115 4.09 10.34 -21.69
N SER A 116 4.05 10.60 -20.39
CA SER A 116 4.06 9.55 -19.36
C SER A 116 2.89 8.56 -19.49
N GLU A 117 1.74 9.00 -19.99
CA GLU A 117 0.57 8.15 -20.22
C GLU A 117 0.82 7.15 -21.36
N LEU A 118 1.64 7.52 -22.36
CA LEU A 118 2.02 6.60 -23.43
C LEU A 118 2.84 5.43 -22.88
N LYS A 119 3.81 5.70 -21.99
CA LYS A 119 4.60 4.66 -21.31
C LYS A 119 3.68 3.71 -20.54
N ILE A 120 2.75 4.26 -19.76
CA ILE A 120 1.78 3.48 -18.97
C ILE A 120 0.87 2.64 -19.88
N ARG A 121 0.39 3.21 -20.98
CA ARG A 121 -0.49 2.52 -21.93
C ARG A 121 0.21 1.34 -22.59
N ILE A 122 1.42 1.54 -23.11
CA ILE A 122 2.20 0.48 -23.74
C ILE A 122 2.53 -0.60 -22.70
N TYR A 123 2.93 -0.22 -21.49
CA TYR A 123 3.20 -1.16 -20.39
C TYR A 123 2.00 -2.07 -20.11
N LYS A 124 0.78 -1.52 -20.02
CA LYS A 124 -0.44 -2.32 -19.82
C LYS A 124 -0.67 -3.31 -20.96
N LEU A 125 -0.42 -2.91 -22.21
CA LEU A 125 -0.57 -3.79 -23.37
C LEU A 125 0.47 -4.93 -23.38
N VAL A 126 1.73 -4.63 -23.02
CA VAL A 126 2.79 -5.64 -22.88
C VAL A 126 2.43 -6.66 -21.79
N LEU A 127 1.95 -6.20 -20.63
CA LEU A 127 1.52 -7.09 -19.55
C LEU A 127 0.33 -7.97 -19.96
N ALA A 128 -0.62 -7.41 -20.70
CA ALA A 128 -1.79 -8.13 -21.19
C ALA A 128 -1.47 -9.07 -22.37
N LYS A 129 -0.23 -9.06 -22.87
CA LYS A 129 0.19 -9.68 -24.13
C LYS A 129 -0.75 -9.33 -25.30
N ASP A 130 -1.23 -8.08 -25.34
CA ASP A 130 -2.20 -7.64 -26.34
C ASP A 130 -1.49 -7.23 -27.64
N CYS A 131 -1.27 -8.22 -28.51
CA CYS A 131 -0.65 -8.02 -29.81
C CYS A 131 -1.40 -7.02 -30.69
N LYS A 132 -2.74 -7.01 -30.65
CA LYS A 132 -3.56 -6.09 -31.46
C LYS A 132 -3.41 -4.66 -30.97
N GLY A 133 -3.44 -4.47 -29.65
CA GLY A 133 -3.22 -3.18 -29.02
C GLY A 133 -1.82 -2.63 -29.28
N LEU A 134 -0.78 -3.47 -29.20
CA LEU A 134 0.60 -3.07 -29.50
C LEU A 134 0.78 -2.72 -30.99
N GLN A 135 0.26 -3.55 -31.89
CA GLN A 135 0.28 -3.25 -33.33
C GLN A 135 -0.48 -1.95 -33.63
N HIS A 136 -1.56 -1.68 -32.92
CA HIS A 136 -2.28 -0.41 -33.04
C HIS A 136 -1.42 0.79 -32.61
N GLN A 137 -0.71 0.71 -31.48
CA GLN A 137 0.24 1.75 -31.05
C GLN A 137 1.38 1.93 -32.07
N PHE A 138 1.92 0.83 -32.61
CA PHE A 138 2.94 0.87 -33.66
C PHE A 138 2.44 1.63 -34.90
N ASN A 139 1.22 1.31 -35.37
CA ASN A 139 0.62 1.95 -36.53
C ASN A 139 0.34 3.45 -36.29
N ILE A 140 -0.02 3.84 -35.07
CA ILE A 140 -0.15 5.27 -34.70
C ILE A 140 1.21 5.96 -34.76
N ALA A 141 2.26 5.34 -34.19
CA ALA A 141 3.61 5.89 -34.22
C ALA A 141 4.11 6.08 -35.65
N ASP A 142 3.89 5.09 -36.53
CA ASP A 142 4.25 5.15 -37.95
C ASP A 142 3.52 6.27 -38.70
N LYS A 143 2.19 6.34 -38.57
CA LYS A 143 1.37 7.39 -39.21
C LYS A 143 1.82 8.80 -38.81
N ASN A 144 2.21 8.97 -37.55
CA ASN A 144 2.66 10.26 -37.02
C ASN A 144 4.15 10.53 -37.28
N SER A 145 4.93 9.56 -37.76
CA SER A 145 6.38 9.64 -37.87
C SER A 145 6.85 10.77 -38.79
N LYS A 146 6.25 10.87 -39.99
CA LYS A 146 6.57 11.95 -40.97
C LYS A 146 6.15 13.33 -40.45
N ALA A 147 4.99 13.42 -39.81
CA ALA A 147 4.50 14.68 -39.26
C ALA A 147 5.38 15.16 -38.09
N ASN A 148 5.80 14.25 -37.22
CA ASN A 148 6.70 14.58 -36.11
C ASN A 148 8.08 14.99 -36.61
N GLN A 149 8.64 14.26 -37.60
CA GLN A 149 9.93 14.61 -38.22
C GLN A 149 9.93 16.03 -38.81
N LYS A 150 8.84 16.43 -39.47
CA LYS A 150 8.70 17.80 -39.99
C LYS A 150 8.66 18.86 -38.89
N ARG A 151 8.13 18.53 -37.70
CA ARG A 151 7.91 19.48 -36.60
C ARG A 151 9.13 19.57 -35.66
N THR A 152 9.77 18.45 -35.36
CA THR A 152 10.81 18.34 -34.32
C THR A 152 12.17 17.93 -34.88
N GLY A 153 12.26 17.62 -36.18
CA GLY A 153 13.45 17.02 -36.80
C GLY A 153 13.64 15.54 -36.45
N SER A 154 12.85 14.99 -35.53
CA SER A 154 12.94 13.60 -35.07
C SER A 154 11.69 12.81 -35.47
N ASN A 155 11.90 11.61 -36.02
CA ASN A 155 10.81 10.69 -36.38
C ASN A 155 10.43 9.80 -35.17
N ASN A 156 9.49 8.88 -35.36
CA ASN A 156 9.06 7.95 -34.30
C ASN A 156 9.76 6.59 -34.38
N ALA A 157 10.89 6.48 -35.09
CA ALA A 157 11.54 5.20 -35.34
C ALA A 157 11.93 4.47 -34.04
N TYR A 158 12.46 5.19 -33.04
CA TYR A 158 12.82 4.58 -31.75
C TYR A 158 11.61 4.02 -30.99
N LEU A 159 10.46 4.70 -31.03
CA LEU A 159 9.24 4.20 -30.41
C LEU A 159 8.70 2.97 -31.14
N MET A 160 8.73 3.00 -32.48
CA MET A 160 8.32 1.87 -33.30
C MET A 160 9.20 0.64 -33.05
N ASP A 161 10.53 0.84 -33.01
CA ASP A 161 11.51 -0.21 -32.72
C ASP A 161 11.32 -0.83 -31.33
N PHE A 162 11.07 0.02 -30.32
CA PHE A 162 10.73 -0.44 -28.96
C PHE A 162 9.47 -1.32 -28.95
N ILE A 163 8.38 -0.84 -29.58
CA ILE A 163 7.12 -1.59 -29.61
C ILE A 163 7.29 -2.91 -30.38
N ASN A 164 8.01 -2.90 -31.51
CA ASN A 164 8.31 -4.09 -32.31
C ASN A 164 9.11 -5.12 -31.51
N THR A 165 10.12 -4.66 -30.77
CA THR A 165 10.90 -5.51 -29.86
C THR A 165 10.01 -6.16 -28.81
N LYS A 166 9.11 -5.39 -28.18
CA LYS A 166 8.17 -5.94 -27.20
C LYS A 166 7.17 -6.93 -27.80
N MET A 167 6.67 -6.68 -29.00
CA MET A 167 5.82 -7.64 -29.73
C MET A 167 6.55 -8.95 -30.01
N ASN A 168 7.85 -8.90 -30.35
CA ASN A 168 8.68 -10.08 -30.55
C ASN A 168 8.91 -10.84 -29.22
N GLU A 169 9.23 -10.14 -28.14
CA GLU A 169 9.44 -10.73 -26.81
C GLU A 169 8.20 -11.48 -26.27
N ILE A 170 7.00 -11.07 -26.66
CA ILE A 170 5.74 -11.70 -26.23
C ILE A 170 5.12 -12.63 -27.29
N GLU A 171 5.85 -12.97 -28.35
CA GLU A 171 5.46 -13.93 -29.39
C GLU A 171 4.21 -13.52 -30.21
N CYS A 172 4.15 -12.26 -30.64
CA CYS A 172 3.04 -11.76 -31.46
C CYS A 172 3.12 -12.08 -32.97
N TYR A 173 4.17 -12.78 -33.42
CA TYR A 173 4.46 -13.06 -34.84
C TYR A 173 4.34 -14.55 -35.17
#